data_AF-A0A2K5M755-F1
#
_entry.id   AF-A0A2K5M755-F1
#
_cell.length_a   1.000
_cell.length_b   1.000
_cell.length_c   1.000
_cell.angle_alpha   90.00
_cell.angle_beta   90.00
_cell.angle_gamma   90.00
#
_symmetry.space_group_name_H-M   'P 1'
#
loop_
_entity.id
_entity.type
_entity.pdbx_description
1 polymer ?
#
loop_
_entity_poly.entity_id
_entity_poly.type
_entity_poly.pdbx_seq_one_letter_code
_entity_poly.pdbx_strand_id
1 'polypeptide(L)'
;MEALTMSVRALRLWRVASGLGISWRFIATSPASQLSPTELTEMRNDLFNKEKARQLSLTPRTEKIEVKHVGKTDPGTVFVMNKNISTPYSCAMHLSEWYCRKSILALVDGQPWDMYKPLTKSCEIKFLTFKDRDPGEVNKAYWRSCAMMMGCVIERAFKDEYMVNLVRAPEVPVISGAFCYDVVLDSKLDEWMPTKENLRSFTKDAHALIYKDLPFETLEVEAKVALEIFQHNKYKIDFIEEKASQNPERIVKLHRIGDFIDVSEGPLIPRTSICFQYDVSAVHNLQPTQPSLIRRFQGLSLPIHLRAHFTIWDKLLERSRKMLKSKMANLRSLGN
;
A
#
# COMPACT_ATOMS: atom_id res chain seq x y z
N MET A 1 59.08 -56.71 54.04
CA MET A 1 58.29 -56.56 55.27
C MET A 1 57.00 -55.89 54.83
N GLU A 2 55.92 -56.64 54.54
CA GLU A 2 54.96 -57.18 55.53
C GLU A 2 54.49 -56.06 56.49
N ALA A 3 53.22 -55.77 56.76
CA ALA A 3 51.93 -56.45 56.57
C ALA A 3 50.83 -55.36 56.56
N LEU A 4 49.73 -55.46 55.81
CA LEU A 4 48.46 -56.18 56.12
C LEU A 4 47.94 -56.00 57.56
N THR A 5 46.75 -55.40 57.72
CA THR A 5 45.51 -55.96 58.34
C THR A 5 44.52 -54.82 58.72
N MET A 6 43.35 -54.74 58.06
CA MET A 6 42.01 -55.29 58.40
C MET A 6 41.17 -54.45 59.40
N SER A 7 40.09 -53.81 58.91
CA SER A 7 38.65 -54.11 59.18
C SER A 7 38.09 -53.32 60.40
N VAL A 8 36.86 -52.79 60.50
CA VAL A 8 35.49 -53.27 60.19
C VAL A 8 34.50 -52.07 60.08
N ARG A 9 33.46 -52.26 59.26
CA ARG A 9 32.13 -51.60 59.08
C ARG A 9 31.52 -50.74 60.22
N ALA A 10 30.75 -49.71 59.83
CA ALA A 10 29.31 -49.58 60.13
C ALA A 10 28.62 -48.45 59.32
N LEU A 11 27.49 -48.79 58.68
CA LEU A 11 26.54 -47.84 58.06
C LEU A 11 25.80 -47.01 59.13
N ARG A 12 25.49 -45.75 58.83
CA ARG A 12 24.25 -45.09 59.29
C ARG A 12 23.77 -44.02 58.30
N LEU A 13 22.52 -44.18 57.90
CA LEU A 13 21.71 -43.33 57.02
C LEU A 13 21.60 -41.89 57.53
N TRP A 14 21.69 -40.92 56.63
CA TRP A 14 21.31 -39.52 56.88
C TRP A 14 20.05 -39.17 56.09
N ARG A 15 19.04 -38.64 56.80
CA ARG A 15 17.82 -38.07 56.24
C ARG A 15 18.05 -36.60 55.84
N VAL A 16 17.61 -36.31 54.62
CA VAL A 16 17.09 -35.07 54.01
C VAL A 16 17.07 -33.78 54.86
N ALA A 17 17.66 -32.73 54.30
CA ALA A 17 17.22 -31.34 54.50
C ALA A 17 17.06 -30.68 53.11
N SER A 18 15.85 -30.27 52.81
CA SER A 18 15.43 -29.58 51.58
C SER A 18 15.86 -28.10 51.59
N GLY A 19 16.81 -27.74 50.73
CA GLY A 19 17.19 -26.37 50.43
C GLY A 19 16.46 -25.85 49.19
N LEU A 20 15.90 -24.63 49.31
CA LEU A 20 15.12 -23.91 48.31
C LEU A 20 15.83 -23.77 46.96
N GLY A 21 15.29 -24.44 45.94
CA GLY A 21 15.66 -24.23 44.54
C GLY A 21 15.07 -22.92 44.02
N ILE A 22 15.93 -21.96 43.67
CA ILE A 22 15.55 -20.78 42.90
C ILE A 22 15.21 -21.26 41.49
N SER A 23 13.91 -21.41 41.23
CA SER A 23 13.37 -21.69 39.91
C SER A 23 13.50 -20.42 39.06
N TRP A 24 14.50 -20.39 38.19
CA TRP A 24 14.55 -19.45 37.07
C TRP A 24 13.36 -19.77 36.15
N ARG A 25 12.23 -19.10 36.37
CA ARG A 25 11.13 -19.09 35.41
C ARG A 25 11.61 -18.32 34.19
N PHE A 26 12.13 -19.04 33.20
CA PHE A 26 12.17 -18.55 31.83
C PHE A 26 10.74 -18.23 31.44
N ILE A 27 10.40 -16.94 31.39
CA ILE A 27 9.20 -16.48 30.70
C ILE A 27 9.48 -16.79 29.23
N ALA A 28 9.02 -17.96 28.79
CA ALA A 28 8.91 -18.26 27.38
C ALA A 28 7.92 -17.22 26.83
N THR A 29 8.44 -16.17 26.21
CA THR A 29 7.67 -15.40 25.23
C THR A 29 7.24 -16.43 24.20
N SER A 30 5.96 -16.78 24.19
CA SER A 30 5.37 -17.59 23.12
C SER A 30 5.89 -17.04 21.79
N PRO A 31 6.40 -17.89 20.88
CA PRO A 31 6.68 -17.42 19.53
C PRO A 31 5.36 -16.83 19.04
N ALA A 32 5.36 -15.54 18.69
CA ALA A 32 4.20 -14.91 18.10
C ALA A 32 3.70 -15.84 16.99
N SER A 33 2.49 -16.36 17.14
CA SER A 33 1.89 -17.26 16.16
C SER A 33 1.99 -16.56 14.81
N GLN A 34 2.80 -17.10 13.89
CA GLN A 34 2.89 -16.57 12.54
C GLN A 34 1.53 -16.80 11.90
N LEU A 35 0.72 -15.74 11.84
CA LEU A 35 -0.56 -15.76 11.17
C LEU A 35 -0.34 -16.11 9.70
N SER A 36 -1.22 -16.90 9.14
CA SER A 36 -1.21 -17.20 7.71
C SER A 36 -1.42 -15.91 6.88
N PRO A 37 -0.95 -15.84 5.62
CA PRO A 37 -1.17 -14.67 4.76
C PRO A 37 -2.65 -14.28 4.60
N THR A 38 -3.54 -15.27 4.61
CA THR A 38 -4.99 -15.08 4.55
C THR A 38 -5.53 -14.45 5.83
N GLU A 39 -5.18 -14.98 7.01
CA GLU A 39 -5.59 -14.43 8.31
C GLU A 39 -5.05 -13.00 8.51
N LEU A 40 -3.83 -12.72 8.03
CA LEU A 40 -3.26 -11.37 8.02
C LEU A 40 -4.09 -10.39 7.19
N THR A 41 -4.55 -10.84 6.02
CA THR A 41 -5.37 -10.02 5.13
C THR A 41 -6.75 -9.76 5.76
N GLU A 42 -7.38 -10.77 6.34
CA GLU A 42 -8.66 -10.65 7.06
C GLU A 42 -8.53 -9.67 8.23
N MET A 43 -7.53 -9.87 9.10
CA MET A 43 -7.26 -8.98 10.23
C MET A 43 -7.08 -7.51 9.79
N ARG A 44 -6.32 -7.26 8.72
CA ARG A 44 -6.14 -5.90 8.18
C ARG A 44 -7.46 -5.29 7.70
N ASN A 45 -8.29 -6.08 7.02
CA ASN A 45 -9.58 -5.63 6.54
C ASN A 45 -10.56 -5.36 7.70
N ASP A 46 -10.52 -6.16 8.76
CA ASP A 46 -11.34 -5.94 9.96
C ASP A 46 -10.96 -4.66 10.68
N LEU A 47 -9.65 -4.40 10.85
CA LEU A 47 -9.15 -3.14 11.41
C LEU A 47 -9.55 -1.94 10.56
N PHE A 48 -9.44 -2.05 9.23
CA PHE A 48 -9.87 -1.00 8.30
C PHE A 48 -11.38 -0.74 8.40
N ASN A 49 -12.19 -1.80 8.42
CA ASN A 49 -13.65 -1.70 8.56
C ASN A 49 -14.05 -1.07 9.90
N LYS A 50 -13.37 -1.46 10.99
CA LYS A 50 -13.59 -0.92 12.34
C LYS A 50 -13.29 0.58 12.40
N GLU A 51 -12.18 1.02 11.81
CA GLU A 51 -11.82 2.44 11.77
C GLU A 51 -12.78 3.24 10.88
N LYS A 52 -13.16 2.70 9.71
CA LYS A 52 -14.16 3.31 8.84
C LYS A 52 -15.51 3.48 9.56
N ALA A 53 -15.96 2.45 10.28
CA ALA A 53 -17.19 2.52 11.08
C ALA A 53 -17.08 3.53 12.23
N ARG A 54 -15.91 3.62 12.89
CA ARG A 54 -15.64 4.62 13.92
C ARG A 54 -15.77 6.03 13.36
N GLN A 55 -15.16 6.32 12.22
CA GLN A 55 -15.24 7.65 11.58
C GLN A 55 -16.66 8.02 11.18
N LEU A 56 -17.44 7.07 10.65
CA LEU A 56 -18.85 7.28 10.34
C LEU A 56 -19.68 7.55 11.61
N SER A 57 -19.41 6.84 12.71
CA SER A 57 -20.11 7.02 13.99
C SER A 57 -19.86 8.39 14.64
N LEU A 58 -18.74 9.05 14.33
CA LEU A 58 -18.44 10.42 14.78
C LEU A 58 -19.34 11.47 14.11
N THR A 59 -20.00 11.12 13.01
CA THR A 59 -20.96 12.00 12.32
C THR A 59 -22.37 11.41 12.41
N PRO A 60 -23.00 11.36 13.61
CA PRO A 60 -24.29 10.69 13.79
C PRO A 60 -25.46 11.50 13.22
N ARG A 61 -25.29 12.82 13.05
CA ARG A 61 -26.32 13.71 12.48
C ARG A 61 -25.89 14.19 11.10
N THR A 62 -26.83 14.18 10.16
CA THR A 62 -26.63 14.70 8.81
C THR A 62 -26.50 16.22 8.82
N GLU A 63 -25.27 16.72 8.78
CA GLU A 63 -24.97 18.13 8.55
C GLU A 63 -24.90 18.41 7.04
N LYS A 64 -25.50 19.50 6.60
CA LYS A 64 -25.49 19.92 5.18
C LYS A 64 -24.30 20.85 4.92
N ILE A 65 -23.66 20.65 3.77
CA ILE A 65 -22.58 21.49 3.26
C ILE A 65 -22.94 21.99 1.86
N GLU A 66 -22.49 23.20 1.55
CA GLU A 66 -22.64 23.80 0.23
C GLU A 66 -21.36 23.61 -0.57
N VAL A 67 -21.47 23.00 -1.74
CA VAL A 67 -20.35 22.71 -2.63
C VAL A 67 -20.57 23.45 -3.93
N LYS A 68 -19.69 24.39 -4.25
CA LYS A 68 -19.82 25.25 -5.43
C LYS A 68 -18.93 24.74 -6.56
N HIS A 69 -19.49 24.52 -7.74
CA HIS A 69 -18.74 24.11 -8.93
C HIS A 69 -18.07 25.31 -9.60
N VAL A 70 -16.74 25.26 -9.72
CA VAL A 70 -15.91 26.28 -10.39
C VAL A 70 -15.26 25.76 -11.68
N GLY A 71 -15.92 24.82 -12.34
CA GLY A 71 -15.52 24.27 -13.63
C GLY A 71 -15.75 25.25 -14.80
N LYS A 72 -15.16 24.92 -15.96
CA LYS A 72 -15.40 25.67 -17.21
C LYS A 72 -16.82 25.50 -17.74
N THR A 73 -17.36 24.31 -17.52
CA THR A 73 -18.72 23.92 -17.90
C THR A 73 -19.59 24.00 -16.66
N ASP A 74 -20.83 24.46 -16.79
CA ASP A 74 -21.77 24.68 -15.68
C ASP A 74 -21.18 25.50 -14.51
N PRO A 75 -20.67 26.72 -14.78
CA PRO A 75 -20.06 27.55 -13.74
C PRO A 75 -21.12 28.05 -12.76
N GLY A 76 -20.79 28.01 -11.46
CA GLY A 76 -21.66 28.57 -10.43
C GLY A 76 -22.78 27.65 -9.96
N THR A 77 -22.85 26.41 -10.46
CA THR A 77 -23.74 25.38 -9.90
C THR A 77 -23.40 25.11 -8.45
N VAL A 78 -24.41 25.08 -7.58
CA VAL A 78 -24.25 24.80 -6.14
C VAL A 78 -24.93 23.47 -5.82
N PHE A 79 -24.23 22.61 -5.10
CA PHE A 79 -24.75 21.35 -4.58
C PHE A 79 -24.91 21.44 -3.07
N VAL A 80 -26.05 21.01 -2.55
CA VAL A 80 -26.29 20.87 -1.11
C VAL A 80 -26.11 19.41 -0.73
N MET A 81 -24.95 19.10 -0.15
CA MET A 81 -24.48 17.73 0.09
C MET A 81 -24.39 17.42 1.59
N ASN A 82 -24.15 16.16 1.94
CA ASN A 82 -24.01 15.72 3.33
C ASN A 82 -22.52 15.70 3.73
N LYS A 83 -22.18 16.38 4.81
CA LYS A 83 -20.82 16.39 5.39
C LYS A 83 -20.38 14.98 5.79
N ASN A 84 -19.12 14.65 5.53
CA ASN A 84 -18.47 13.36 5.83
C ASN A 84 -19.13 12.11 5.21
N ILE A 85 -20.11 12.29 4.31
CA ILE A 85 -20.83 11.20 3.63
C ILE A 85 -20.76 11.39 2.12
N SER A 86 -21.14 12.57 1.63
CA SER A 86 -21.14 12.87 0.21
C SER A 86 -19.71 13.03 -0.31
N THR A 87 -19.51 12.59 -1.55
CA THR A 87 -18.20 12.58 -2.21
C THR A 87 -18.24 13.46 -3.47
N PRO A 88 -17.08 13.87 -4.01
CA PRO A 88 -17.00 14.50 -5.32
C PRO A 88 -17.71 13.71 -6.43
N TYR A 89 -17.65 12.38 -6.36
CA TYR A 89 -18.37 11.51 -7.29
C TYR A 89 -19.89 11.69 -7.18
N SER A 90 -20.44 11.84 -5.98
CA SER A 90 -21.86 12.19 -5.81
C SER A 90 -22.21 13.52 -6.46
N CYS A 91 -21.35 14.54 -6.34
CA CYS A 91 -21.56 15.82 -7.04
C CYS A 91 -21.55 15.64 -8.57
N ALA A 92 -20.64 14.81 -9.10
CA ALA A 92 -20.59 14.50 -10.53
C ALA A 92 -21.86 13.79 -11.03
N MET A 93 -22.47 12.93 -10.21
CA MET A 93 -23.75 12.26 -10.53
C MET A 93 -24.91 13.25 -10.68
N HIS A 94 -24.90 14.37 -9.95
CA HIS A 94 -25.92 15.42 -10.10
C HIS A 94 -25.79 16.22 -11.39
N LEU A 95 -24.62 16.21 -12.04
CA LEU A 95 -24.38 16.91 -13.30
C LEU A 95 -24.72 16.03 -14.50
N SER A 96 -23.94 14.99 -14.73
CA SER A 96 -24.17 14.03 -15.82
C SER A 96 -23.28 12.80 -15.69
N GLU A 97 -23.67 11.73 -16.40
CA GLU A 97 -22.85 10.53 -16.52
C GLU A 97 -21.47 10.82 -17.17
N TRP A 98 -21.39 11.85 -18.03
CA TRP A 98 -20.12 12.25 -18.64
C TRP A 98 -19.09 12.66 -17.58
N TYR A 99 -19.49 13.46 -16.58
CA TYR A 99 -18.60 13.81 -15.47
C TYR A 99 -18.21 12.58 -14.66
N CYS A 100 -19.15 11.66 -14.42
CA CYS A 100 -18.88 10.43 -13.68
C CYS A 100 -17.82 9.56 -14.36
N ARG A 101 -17.84 9.47 -15.69
CA ARG A 101 -16.90 8.64 -16.47
C ARG A 101 -15.56 9.32 -16.76
N LYS A 102 -15.53 10.66 -16.87
CA LYS A 102 -14.34 11.42 -17.28
C LYS A 102 -13.54 12.01 -16.13
N SER A 103 -14.18 12.27 -14.98
CA SER A 103 -13.53 12.87 -13.83
C SER A 103 -12.69 11.83 -13.10
N ILE A 104 -11.39 12.08 -13.06
CA ILE A 104 -10.43 11.17 -12.41
C ILE A 104 -10.11 11.67 -11.00
N LEU A 105 -9.97 12.98 -10.84
CA LEU A 105 -9.76 13.63 -9.55
C LEU A 105 -10.70 14.83 -9.44
N ALA A 106 -10.89 15.29 -8.21
CA ALA A 106 -11.46 16.60 -7.93
C ALA A 106 -10.37 17.52 -7.37
N LEU A 107 -10.43 18.80 -7.70
CA LEU A 107 -9.77 19.85 -6.94
C LEU A 107 -10.78 20.45 -5.99
N VAL A 108 -10.49 20.36 -4.70
CA VAL A 108 -11.29 20.93 -3.61
C VAL A 108 -10.47 22.05 -2.99
N ASP A 109 -10.93 23.30 -3.12
CA ASP A 109 -10.20 24.50 -2.66
C ASP A 109 -8.74 24.55 -3.18
N GLY A 110 -8.50 24.06 -4.40
CA GLY A 110 -7.18 23.98 -5.03
C GLY A 110 -6.33 22.77 -4.65
N GLN A 111 -6.78 21.91 -3.73
CA GLN A 111 -6.07 20.68 -3.36
C GLN A 111 -6.64 19.46 -4.09
N PRO A 112 -5.80 18.51 -4.56
CA PRO A 112 -6.28 17.33 -5.26
C PRO A 112 -6.92 16.34 -4.27
N TRP A 113 -8.08 15.84 -4.64
CA TRP A 113 -8.99 15.05 -3.80
C TRP A 113 -9.50 13.84 -4.59
N ASP A 114 -9.60 12.70 -3.91
CA ASP A 114 -10.13 11.47 -4.52
C ASP A 114 -11.64 11.60 -4.78
N MET A 115 -12.10 11.00 -5.87
CA MET A 115 -13.51 11.05 -6.24
C MET A 115 -14.43 10.39 -5.21
N TYR A 116 -13.96 9.37 -4.49
CA TYR A 116 -14.72 8.65 -3.45
C TYR A 116 -14.39 9.10 -2.01
N LYS A 117 -13.52 10.10 -1.83
CA LYS A 117 -13.20 10.61 -0.49
C LYS A 117 -14.31 11.57 -0.03
N PRO A 118 -14.91 11.39 1.17
CA PRO A 118 -15.95 12.28 1.67
C PRO A 118 -15.50 13.73 1.82
N LEU A 119 -16.43 14.67 1.62
CA LEU A 119 -16.20 16.10 1.80
C LEU A 119 -16.45 16.52 3.26
N THR A 120 -15.51 17.25 3.85
CA THR A 120 -15.53 17.59 5.28
C THR A 120 -16.11 18.98 5.59
N LYS A 121 -16.15 19.88 4.61
CA LYS A 121 -16.62 21.26 4.75
C LYS A 121 -17.21 21.78 3.44
N SER A 122 -17.92 22.91 3.50
CA SER A 122 -18.31 23.66 2.31
C SER A 122 -17.07 24.11 1.55
N CYS A 123 -17.06 23.90 0.24
CA CYS A 123 -15.85 24.04 -0.58
C CYS A 123 -16.16 24.33 -2.05
N GLU A 124 -15.17 24.82 -2.77
CA GLU A 124 -15.22 24.94 -4.22
C GLU A 124 -14.66 23.67 -4.88
N ILE A 125 -15.43 23.08 -5.80
CA ILE A 125 -15.07 21.86 -6.51
C ILE A 125 -14.82 22.11 -7.99
N LYS A 126 -13.76 21.50 -8.51
CA LYS A 126 -13.46 21.43 -9.95
C LYS A 126 -13.04 20.03 -10.33
N PHE A 127 -13.67 19.46 -11.36
CA PHE A 127 -13.30 18.14 -11.85
C PHE A 127 -12.07 18.19 -12.77
N LEU A 128 -11.18 17.22 -12.60
CA LEU A 128 -9.98 17.04 -13.42
C LEU A 128 -10.07 15.79 -14.27
N THR A 129 -9.58 15.90 -15.50
CA THR A 129 -9.60 14.87 -16.53
C THR A 129 -8.21 14.69 -17.15
N PHE A 130 -7.99 13.57 -17.84
CA PHE A 130 -6.73 13.32 -18.58
C PHE A 130 -6.47 14.30 -19.74
N LYS A 131 -7.50 15.01 -20.23
CA LYS A 131 -7.42 15.89 -21.40
C LYS A 131 -7.35 17.38 -21.04
N ASP A 132 -7.18 17.69 -19.75
CA ASP A 132 -6.98 19.05 -19.31
C ASP A 132 -5.63 19.62 -19.77
N ARG A 133 -5.51 20.95 -19.77
CA ARG A 133 -4.29 21.65 -20.20
C ARG A 133 -3.08 21.29 -19.33
N ASP A 134 -3.32 21.09 -18.03
CA ASP A 134 -2.32 20.63 -17.08
C ASP A 134 -2.85 19.39 -16.33
N PRO A 135 -2.62 18.18 -16.87
CA PRO A 135 -3.05 16.94 -16.25
C PRO A 135 -2.00 16.40 -15.26
N GLY A 136 -1.06 17.23 -14.78
CA GLY A 136 0.05 16.82 -13.93
C GLY A 136 -0.38 16.02 -12.70
N GLU A 137 -1.37 16.51 -11.95
CA GLU A 137 -1.88 15.84 -10.75
C GLU A 137 -2.63 14.54 -11.06
N VAL A 138 -3.43 14.52 -12.13
CA VAL A 138 -4.13 13.31 -12.59
C VAL A 138 -3.14 12.24 -13.00
N ASN A 139 -2.08 12.63 -13.72
CA ASN A 139 -1.03 11.73 -14.14
C ASN A 139 -0.31 11.13 -12.94
N LYS A 140 0.10 11.94 -11.95
CA LYS A 140 0.73 11.44 -10.71
C LYS A 140 -0.17 10.43 -9.99
N ALA A 141 -1.45 10.76 -9.80
CA ALA A 141 -2.43 9.85 -9.17
C ALA A 141 -2.59 8.53 -9.95
N TYR A 142 -2.59 8.59 -11.29
CA TYR A 142 -2.64 7.41 -12.15
C TYR A 142 -1.42 6.50 -11.93
N TRP A 143 -0.19 7.04 -11.95
CA TRP A 143 1.02 6.24 -11.73
C TRP A 143 1.05 5.61 -10.34
N ARG A 144 0.62 6.33 -9.30
CA ARG A 144 0.51 5.78 -7.93
C ARG A 144 -0.51 4.64 -7.87
N SER A 145 -1.66 4.81 -8.51
CA SER A 145 -2.71 3.79 -8.55
C SER A 145 -2.23 2.53 -9.27
N CYS A 146 -1.54 2.68 -10.40
CA CYS A 146 -0.94 1.55 -11.09
C CYS A 146 0.12 0.85 -10.24
N ALA A 147 1.00 1.60 -9.55
CA ALA A 147 1.98 1.00 -8.65
C ALA A 147 1.30 0.20 -7.53
N MET A 148 0.24 0.72 -6.92
CA MET A 148 -0.52 0.01 -5.89
C MET A 148 -1.16 -1.28 -6.42
N MET A 149 -1.74 -1.25 -7.63
CA MET A 149 -2.27 -2.46 -8.28
C MET A 149 -1.18 -3.51 -8.51
N MET A 150 0.03 -3.08 -8.88
CA MET A 150 1.19 -3.99 -8.99
C MET A 150 1.54 -4.64 -7.65
N GLY A 151 1.51 -3.89 -6.55
CA GLY A 151 1.71 -4.43 -5.20
C GLY A 151 0.72 -5.55 -4.87
N CYS A 152 -0.57 -5.33 -5.15
CA CYS A 152 -1.63 -6.34 -4.95
C CYS A 152 -1.39 -7.61 -5.77
N VAL A 153 -0.96 -7.48 -7.02
CA VAL A 153 -0.69 -8.63 -7.91
C VAL A 153 0.51 -9.41 -7.41
N ILE A 154 1.58 -8.72 -7.02
CA ILE A 154 2.81 -9.36 -6.55
C ILE A 154 2.57 -10.12 -5.24
N GLU A 155 1.84 -9.54 -4.28
CA GLU A 155 1.56 -10.21 -3.00
C GLU A 155 0.79 -11.53 -3.19
N ARG A 156 -0.07 -11.62 -4.21
CA ARG A 156 -0.93 -12.80 -4.49
C ARG A 156 -0.29 -13.84 -5.40
N ALA A 157 0.79 -13.50 -6.10
CA ALA A 157 1.31 -14.32 -7.18
C ALA A 157 2.37 -15.35 -6.74
N PHE A 158 3.00 -15.16 -5.58
CA PHE A 158 3.94 -16.13 -5.03
C PHE A 158 3.20 -17.17 -4.18
N LYS A 159 3.80 -18.36 -4.04
CA LYS A 159 3.27 -19.40 -3.16
C LYS A 159 3.39 -18.95 -1.70
N ASP A 160 2.46 -19.39 -0.86
CA ASP A 160 2.40 -19.08 0.58
C ASP A 160 3.68 -19.48 1.35
N GLU A 161 4.50 -20.39 0.80
CA GLU A 161 5.78 -20.79 1.36
C GLU A 161 6.88 -19.72 1.25
N TYR A 162 6.71 -18.72 0.39
CA TYR A 162 7.66 -17.62 0.20
C TYR A 162 7.11 -16.33 0.80
N MET A 163 7.90 -15.72 1.68
CA MET A 163 7.56 -14.42 2.23
C MET A 163 7.74 -13.31 1.17
N VAL A 164 6.69 -12.52 0.95
CA VAL A 164 6.71 -11.34 0.07
C VAL A 164 6.50 -10.10 0.92
N ASN A 165 7.54 -9.26 1.04
CA ASN A 165 7.47 -8.01 1.79
C ASN A 165 7.44 -6.83 0.83
N LEU A 166 6.29 -6.16 0.77
CA LEU A 166 6.12 -4.91 0.03
C LEU A 166 6.84 -3.78 0.77
N VAL A 167 7.77 -3.08 0.10
CA VAL A 167 8.55 -2.01 0.73
C VAL A 167 7.82 -0.67 0.56
N ARG A 168 7.87 -0.13 -0.66
CA ARG A 168 7.28 1.16 -1.01
C ARG A 168 7.03 1.25 -2.50
N ALA A 169 6.17 2.17 -2.90
CA ALA A 169 6.03 2.61 -4.28
C ALA A 169 6.87 3.88 -4.47
N PRO A 170 8.07 3.82 -5.10
CA PRO A 170 8.87 5.02 -5.34
C PRO A 170 8.10 5.99 -6.23
N GLU A 171 8.06 7.26 -5.85
CA GLU A 171 7.51 8.30 -6.74
C GLU A 171 8.48 8.52 -7.91
N VAL A 172 8.03 8.11 -9.09
CA VAL A 172 8.78 8.24 -10.34
C VAL A 172 8.04 9.23 -11.25
N PRO A 173 8.74 10.22 -11.84
CA PRO A 173 8.13 11.11 -12.81
C PRO A 173 7.54 10.35 -14.00
N VAL A 174 6.38 10.79 -14.49
CA VAL A 174 5.67 10.22 -15.65
C VAL A 174 6.58 10.10 -16.88
N ILE A 175 7.47 11.07 -17.06
CA ILE A 175 8.42 11.16 -18.18
C ILE A 175 9.43 10.00 -18.16
N SER A 176 9.67 9.38 -17.01
CA SER A 176 10.57 8.22 -16.91
C SER A 176 10.04 7.03 -17.72
N GLY A 177 8.72 6.89 -17.87
CA GLY A 177 8.09 5.91 -18.76
C GLY A 177 7.80 4.54 -18.11
N ALA A 178 7.88 4.42 -16.79
CA ALA A 178 7.38 3.25 -16.03
C ALA A 178 7.09 3.63 -14.57
N PHE A 179 6.10 2.97 -13.94
CA PHE A 179 5.90 2.99 -12.48
C PHE A 179 6.78 1.91 -11.90
N CYS A 180 7.13 2.07 -10.63
CA CYS A 180 7.96 1.13 -9.91
C CYS A 180 7.29 0.74 -8.60
N TYR A 181 7.53 -0.50 -8.18
CA TYR A 181 7.19 -0.96 -6.83
C TYR A 181 8.36 -1.79 -6.31
N ASP A 182 8.85 -1.42 -5.12
CA ASP A 182 10.00 -2.06 -4.49
C ASP A 182 9.50 -3.18 -3.56
N VAL A 183 10.06 -4.37 -3.73
CA VAL A 183 9.64 -5.61 -3.06
C VAL A 183 10.87 -6.36 -2.57
N VAL A 184 10.80 -6.89 -1.36
CA VAL A 184 11.78 -7.84 -0.82
C VAL A 184 11.14 -9.22 -0.82
N LEU A 185 11.84 -10.19 -1.40
CA LEU A 185 11.40 -11.58 -1.46
C LEU A 185 12.20 -12.42 -0.48
N ASP A 186 11.74 -13.64 -0.23
CA ASP A 186 12.45 -14.63 0.59
C ASP A 186 13.86 -14.90 0.03
N SER A 187 14.82 -15.06 0.94
CA SER A 187 16.18 -15.52 0.70
C SER A 187 16.30 -16.71 -0.26
N LYS A 188 15.35 -17.66 -0.21
CA LYS A 188 15.29 -18.82 -1.14
C LYS A 188 15.17 -18.41 -2.60
N LEU A 189 14.61 -17.22 -2.84
CA LEU A 189 14.40 -16.68 -4.17
C LEU A 189 15.47 -15.65 -4.55
N ASP A 190 16.55 -15.44 -3.79
CA ASP A 190 17.54 -14.38 -4.04
C ASP A 190 18.19 -14.43 -5.44
N GLU A 191 18.44 -15.63 -5.95
CA GLU A 191 18.97 -15.84 -7.31
C GLU A 191 17.88 -15.88 -8.39
N TRP A 192 16.62 -16.02 -7.99
CA TRP A 192 15.51 -16.12 -8.94
C TRP A 192 15.30 -14.81 -9.67
N MET A 193 15.25 -14.90 -11.00
CA MET A 193 14.85 -13.82 -11.89
C MET A 193 13.61 -14.23 -12.71
N PRO A 194 12.63 -13.33 -12.86
CA PRO A 194 11.39 -13.66 -13.55
C PRO A 194 11.66 -13.90 -15.04
N THR A 195 11.12 -15.00 -15.53
CA THR A 195 11.09 -15.29 -16.96
C THR A 195 10.00 -14.46 -17.66
N LYS A 196 10.01 -14.46 -19.00
CA LYS A 196 8.96 -13.80 -19.79
C LYS A 196 7.55 -14.35 -19.48
N GLU A 197 7.43 -15.63 -19.13
CA GLU A 197 6.16 -16.25 -18.77
C GLU A 197 5.67 -15.81 -17.39
N ASN A 198 6.57 -15.62 -16.43
CA ASN A 198 6.22 -15.04 -15.13
C ASN A 198 5.71 -13.60 -15.29
N LEU A 199 6.37 -12.78 -16.10
CA LEU A 199 5.93 -11.41 -16.39
C LEU A 199 4.54 -11.38 -17.04
N ARG A 200 4.29 -12.26 -18.02
CA ARG A 200 2.97 -12.41 -18.64
C ARG A 200 1.89 -12.85 -17.65
N SER A 201 2.26 -13.68 -16.67
CA SER A 201 1.33 -14.12 -15.61
C SER A 201 0.94 -12.95 -14.71
N PHE A 202 1.90 -12.13 -14.26
CA PHE A 202 1.60 -10.90 -13.51
C PHE A 202 0.71 -9.93 -14.31
N THR A 203 1.00 -9.74 -15.61
CA THR A 203 0.13 -8.94 -16.49
C THR A 203 -1.29 -9.49 -16.53
N LYS A 204 -1.46 -10.82 -16.65
CA LYS A 204 -2.78 -11.47 -16.69
C LYS A 204 -3.56 -11.26 -15.39
N ASP A 205 -2.90 -11.38 -14.25
CA ASP A 205 -3.52 -11.17 -12.94
C ASP A 205 -3.88 -9.70 -12.71
N ALA A 206 -3.04 -8.78 -13.20
CA ALA A 206 -3.37 -7.35 -13.21
C ALA A 206 -4.62 -7.05 -14.06
N HIS A 207 -4.74 -7.66 -15.24
CA HIS A 207 -5.95 -7.55 -16.06
C HIS A 207 -7.18 -8.19 -15.40
N ALA A 208 -7.01 -9.30 -14.68
CA ALA A 208 -8.09 -9.90 -13.89
C ALA A 208 -8.55 -8.94 -12.77
N LEU A 209 -7.64 -8.21 -12.13
CA LEU A 209 -7.95 -7.17 -11.14
C LEU A 209 -8.67 -5.97 -11.77
N ILE A 210 -8.26 -5.55 -12.98
CA ILE A 210 -8.93 -4.49 -13.75
C ILE A 210 -10.37 -4.90 -14.09
N TYR A 211 -10.58 -6.15 -14.51
CA TYR A 211 -11.89 -6.66 -14.91
C TYR A 211 -12.91 -6.71 -13.76
N LYS A 212 -12.43 -6.82 -12.51
CA LYS A 212 -13.29 -6.79 -11.31
C LYS A 212 -13.90 -5.40 -11.02
N ASP A 213 -13.44 -4.34 -11.68
CA ASP A 213 -13.89 -2.95 -11.49
C ASP A 213 -14.02 -2.53 -10.02
N LEU A 214 -12.93 -2.68 -9.27
CA LEU A 214 -12.90 -2.37 -7.84
C LEU A 214 -12.72 -0.85 -7.63
N PRO A 215 -13.45 -0.25 -6.67
CA PRO A 215 -13.19 1.12 -6.26
C PRO A 215 -11.95 1.20 -5.38
N PHE A 216 -11.24 2.33 -5.47
CA PHE A 216 -10.19 2.68 -4.51
C PHE A 216 -10.84 3.42 -3.34
N GLU A 217 -10.80 2.81 -2.16
CA GLU A 217 -11.28 3.43 -0.93
C GLU A 217 -10.13 4.12 -0.20
N THR A 218 -10.29 5.41 0.12
CA THR A 218 -9.30 6.18 0.88
C THR A 218 -9.79 6.40 2.31
N LEU A 219 -8.90 6.17 3.27
CA LEU A 219 -9.14 6.41 4.69
C LEU A 219 -7.96 7.20 5.29
N GLU A 220 -8.26 8.30 5.98
CA GLU A 220 -7.27 9.08 6.72
C GLU A 220 -7.28 8.62 8.17
N VAL A 221 -6.15 8.11 8.66
CA VAL A 221 -6.04 7.52 9.99
C VAL A 221 -4.86 8.08 10.75
N GLU A 222 -4.91 8.02 12.08
CA GLU A 222 -3.75 8.29 12.91
C GLU A 222 -2.65 7.25 12.69
N ALA A 223 -1.39 7.68 12.76
CA ALA A 223 -0.24 6.79 12.61
C ALA A 223 -0.30 5.54 13.52
N LYS A 224 -0.85 5.65 14.73
CA LYS A 224 -1.00 4.51 15.66
C LYS A 224 -1.84 3.38 15.06
N VAL A 225 -2.96 3.71 14.44
CA VAL A 225 -3.86 2.72 13.80
C VAL A 225 -3.20 2.15 12.56
N ALA A 226 -2.51 2.97 11.77
CA ALA A 226 -1.75 2.50 10.61
C ALA A 226 -0.65 1.50 11.01
N LEU A 227 0.07 1.76 12.11
CA LEU A 227 1.11 0.86 12.63
C LEU A 227 0.53 -0.48 13.09
N GLU A 228 -0.67 -0.50 13.67
CA GLU A 228 -1.37 -1.74 14.04
C GLU A 228 -1.71 -2.59 12.80
N ILE A 229 -2.22 -1.96 11.72
CA ILE A 229 -2.55 -2.64 10.46
C ILE A 229 -1.29 -3.25 9.81
N PHE A 230 -0.15 -2.55 9.87
CA PHE A 230 1.09 -2.96 9.23
C PHE A 230 2.13 -3.58 10.16
N GLN A 231 1.75 -3.99 11.37
CA GLN A 231 2.66 -4.49 12.41
C GLN A 231 3.61 -5.61 11.98
N HIS A 232 3.23 -6.40 10.96
CA HIS A 232 4.00 -7.52 10.46
C HIS A 232 5.06 -7.13 9.42
N ASN A 233 4.97 -5.94 8.82
CA ASN A 233 5.88 -5.50 7.77
C ASN A 233 6.73 -4.31 8.25
N LYS A 234 7.99 -4.62 8.61
CA LYS A 234 8.97 -3.64 9.12
C LYS A 234 9.17 -2.45 8.18
N TYR A 235 9.23 -2.70 6.87
CA TYR A 235 9.44 -1.64 5.88
C TYR A 235 8.25 -0.65 5.82
N LYS A 236 7.03 -1.16 6.03
CA LYS A 236 5.83 -0.31 6.08
C LYS A 236 5.77 0.50 7.36
N ILE A 237 6.19 -0.07 8.49
CA ILE A 237 6.32 0.65 9.77
C ILE A 237 7.25 1.85 9.60
N ASP A 238 8.47 1.63 9.10
CA ASP A 238 9.46 2.69 8.90
C ASP A 238 8.92 3.79 7.97
N PHE A 239 8.24 3.39 6.89
CA PHE A 239 7.60 4.32 5.95
C PHE A 239 6.46 5.12 6.57
N ILE A 240 5.62 4.50 7.40
CA ILE A 240 4.52 5.15 8.12
C ILE A 240 5.10 6.17 9.12
N GLU A 241 6.17 5.83 9.82
CA GLU A 241 6.83 6.75 10.76
C GLU A 241 7.45 7.94 10.04
N GLU A 242 8.14 7.71 8.91
CA GLU A 242 8.67 8.78 8.07
C GLU A 242 7.54 9.73 7.62
N LYS A 243 6.42 9.20 7.13
CA LYS A 243 5.27 10.01 6.69
C LYS A 243 4.58 10.73 7.84
N ALA A 244 4.43 10.08 8.98
CA ALA A 244 3.85 10.67 10.18
C ALA A 244 4.72 11.80 10.75
N SER A 245 6.05 11.77 10.56
CA SER A 245 6.94 12.85 11.00
C SER A 245 6.91 14.09 10.10
N GLN A 246 6.58 13.91 8.82
CA GLN A 246 6.42 15.01 7.85
C GLN A 246 5.12 15.80 8.05
N ASN A 247 4.11 15.19 8.68
CA ASN A 247 2.79 15.78 8.87
C ASN A 247 2.56 16.16 10.35
N PRO A 248 2.30 17.44 10.69
CA PRO A 248 2.13 17.88 12.09
C PRO A 248 1.02 17.12 12.84
N GLU A 249 -0.03 16.71 12.14
CA GLU A 249 -1.17 16.00 12.71
C GLU A 249 -0.95 14.48 12.82
N ARG A 250 0.19 13.97 12.33
CA ARG A 250 0.54 12.53 12.27
C ARG A 250 -0.54 11.66 11.61
N ILE A 251 -1.25 12.24 10.64
CA ILE A 251 -2.26 11.56 9.83
C ILE A 251 -1.61 10.92 8.61
N VAL A 252 -1.97 9.66 8.37
CA VAL A 252 -1.49 8.83 7.25
C VAL A 252 -2.67 8.41 6.39
N LYS A 253 -2.45 8.38 5.07
CA LYS A 253 -3.46 7.98 4.08
C LYS A 253 -3.33 6.49 3.77
N LEU A 254 -4.41 5.77 4.03
CA LEU A 254 -4.56 4.36 3.66
C LEU A 254 -5.47 4.26 2.45
N HIS A 255 -5.12 3.36 1.55
CA HIS A 255 -5.95 3.03 0.41
C HIS A 255 -6.24 1.53 0.40
N ARG A 256 -7.47 1.17 0.02
CA ARG A 256 -7.92 -0.21 -0.08
C ARG A 256 -8.46 -0.51 -1.48
N ILE A 257 -8.06 -1.65 -2.04
CA ILE A 257 -8.57 -2.22 -3.28
C ILE A 257 -9.01 -3.66 -3.01
N GLY A 258 -10.32 -3.89 -2.90
CA GLY A 258 -10.83 -5.21 -2.48
C GLY A 258 -10.31 -5.57 -1.10
N ASP A 259 -9.44 -6.57 -1.00
CA ASP A 259 -8.86 -7.03 0.28
C ASP A 259 -7.45 -6.48 0.53
N PHE A 260 -6.86 -5.84 -0.48
CA PHE A 260 -5.50 -5.29 -0.41
C PHE A 260 -5.51 -3.88 0.16
N ILE A 261 -4.66 -3.62 1.16
CA ILE A 261 -4.52 -2.31 1.81
C ILE A 261 -3.07 -1.86 1.69
N ASP A 262 -2.85 -0.63 1.25
CA ASP A 262 -1.53 -0.03 1.15
C ASP A 262 -1.50 1.42 1.63
N VAL A 263 -0.32 1.88 2.01
CA VAL A 263 -0.03 3.27 2.35
C VAL A 263 0.49 3.97 1.11
N SER A 264 -0.13 5.09 0.72
CA SER A 264 0.29 5.85 -0.46
C SER A 264 0.26 7.35 -0.20
N GLU A 265 1.03 8.09 -1.00
CA GLU A 265 1.14 9.53 -0.89
C GLU A 265 0.19 10.22 -1.86
N GLY A 266 -0.74 11.02 -1.33
CA GLY A 266 -1.67 11.78 -2.16
C GLY A 266 -2.82 10.93 -2.73
N PRO A 267 -3.54 11.47 -3.72
CA PRO A 267 -4.77 10.86 -4.22
C PRO A 267 -4.51 9.78 -5.29
N LEU A 268 -5.51 8.92 -5.46
CA LEU A 268 -5.58 7.81 -6.41
C LEU A 268 -6.76 7.97 -7.38
N ILE A 269 -6.80 7.14 -8.41
CA ILE A 269 -7.93 7.07 -9.35
C ILE A 269 -9.15 6.41 -8.70
N PRO A 270 -10.38 6.68 -9.17
CA PRO A 270 -11.58 6.15 -8.52
C PRO A 270 -11.74 4.64 -8.65
N ARG A 271 -11.49 4.07 -9.83
CA ARG A 271 -11.79 2.67 -10.15
C ARG A 271 -10.68 2.02 -10.98
N THR A 272 -10.50 0.72 -10.80
CA THR A 272 -9.50 -0.06 -11.56
C THR A 272 -9.83 -0.12 -13.06
N SER A 273 -11.10 -0.03 -13.46
CA SER A 273 -11.53 -0.02 -14.87
C SER A 273 -11.02 1.16 -15.70
N ILE A 274 -10.50 2.21 -15.07
CA ILE A 274 -9.88 3.33 -15.78
C ILE A 274 -8.62 2.87 -16.51
N CYS A 275 -7.87 1.92 -15.93
CA CYS A 275 -6.69 1.31 -16.52
C CYS A 275 -7.13 0.39 -17.66
N PHE A 276 -6.61 0.59 -18.87
CA PHE A 276 -6.98 -0.23 -20.04
C PHE A 276 -5.85 -1.15 -20.48
N GLN A 277 -4.71 -0.58 -20.88
CA GLN A 277 -3.49 -1.33 -21.17
C GLN A 277 -2.65 -1.37 -19.90
N TYR A 278 -2.21 -2.54 -19.46
CA TYR A 278 -1.39 -2.70 -18.26
C TYR A 278 -0.40 -3.83 -18.48
N ASP A 279 0.89 -3.56 -18.32
CA ASP A 279 1.94 -4.56 -18.48
C ASP A 279 3.02 -4.43 -17.41
N VAL A 280 3.46 -5.57 -16.87
CA VAL A 280 4.68 -5.66 -16.06
C VAL A 280 5.87 -5.87 -16.98
N SER A 281 6.71 -4.86 -17.12
CA SER A 281 7.72 -4.78 -18.18
C SER A 281 9.01 -5.54 -17.84
N ALA A 282 9.53 -5.32 -16.62
CA ALA A 282 10.80 -5.85 -16.17
C ALA A 282 10.89 -5.85 -14.64
N VAL A 283 11.83 -6.63 -14.12
CA VAL A 283 12.21 -6.63 -12.71
C VAL A 283 13.71 -6.45 -12.62
N HIS A 284 14.15 -5.55 -11.74
CA HIS A 284 15.55 -5.25 -11.54
C HIS A 284 15.93 -5.42 -10.08
N ASN A 285 17.02 -6.12 -9.82
CA ASN A 285 17.65 -6.11 -8.50
C ASN A 285 18.33 -4.76 -8.30
N LEU A 286 17.95 -4.04 -7.24
CA LEU A 286 18.69 -2.88 -6.80
C LEU A 286 19.98 -3.37 -6.14
N GLN A 287 21.08 -2.63 -6.33
CA GLN A 287 22.36 -2.97 -5.69
C GLN A 287 22.17 -3.09 -4.18
N PRO A 288 22.87 -4.03 -3.52
CA PRO A 288 22.65 -4.35 -2.12
C PRO A 288 22.97 -3.13 -1.25
N THR A 289 21.92 -2.45 -0.81
CA THR A 289 21.97 -1.64 0.40
C THR A 289 21.75 -2.65 1.52
N GLN A 290 22.85 -3.25 1.99
CA GLN A 290 22.80 -4.31 3.01
C GLN A 290 21.90 -3.88 4.19
N PRO A 291 21.05 -4.78 4.73
CA PRO A 291 21.14 -6.25 4.63
C PRO A 291 20.18 -6.94 3.64
N SER A 292 19.26 -6.27 2.95
CA SER A 292 18.20 -6.92 2.15
C SER A 292 18.28 -6.66 0.64
N LEU A 293 18.06 -7.70 -0.18
CA LEU A 293 17.95 -7.59 -1.64
C LEU A 293 16.58 -7.00 -2.02
N ILE A 294 16.59 -5.75 -2.51
CA ILE A 294 15.37 -5.07 -2.98
C ILE A 294 15.21 -5.29 -4.48
N ARG A 295 14.05 -5.79 -4.89
CA ARG A 295 13.64 -5.93 -6.29
C ARG A 295 12.68 -4.82 -6.68
N ARG A 296 13.01 -4.12 -7.75
CA ARG A 296 12.15 -3.12 -8.36
C ARG A 296 11.39 -3.74 -9.51
N PHE A 297 10.09 -3.93 -9.31
CA PHE A 297 9.17 -4.29 -10.37
C PHE A 297 8.81 -3.03 -11.15
N GLN A 298 8.85 -3.12 -12.47
CA GLN A 298 8.49 -2.02 -13.37
C GLN A 298 7.29 -2.41 -14.21
N GLY A 299 6.43 -1.42 -14.46
CA GLY A 299 5.29 -1.60 -15.33
C GLY A 299 4.92 -0.33 -16.07
N LEU A 300 4.11 -0.50 -17.10
CA LEU A 300 3.55 0.55 -17.91
C LEU A 300 2.03 0.36 -18.00
N SER A 301 1.29 1.46 -17.96
CA SER A 301 -0.15 1.42 -18.15
C SER A 301 -0.65 2.66 -18.86
N LEU A 302 -1.72 2.52 -19.63
CA LEU A 302 -2.46 3.62 -20.24
C LEU A 302 -3.96 3.53 -19.91
N PRO A 303 -4.60 4.67 -19.60
CA PRO A 303 -6.02 4.70 -19.29
C PRO A 303 -6.87 4.52 -20.55
N ILE A 304 -8.12 4.10 -20.38
CA ILE A 304 -9.10 3.93 -21.48
C ILE A 304 -9.32 5.22 -22.31
N HIS A 305 -9.01 6.37 -21.71
CA HIS A 305 -9.13 7.69 -22.32
C HIS A 305 -8.00 8.04 -23.30
N LEU A 306 -6.84 7.39 -23.15
CA LEU A 306 -5.60 7.66 -23.88
C LEU A 306 -5.01 6.35 -24.43
N ARG A 307 -5.84 5.53 -25.07
CA ARG A 307 -5.41 4.26 -25.67
C ARG A 307 -4.38 4.50 -26.75
N ALA A 308 -3.28 3.76 -26.70
CA ALA A 308 -2.26 3.78 -27.74
C ALA A 308 -2.48 2.65 -28.75
N HIS A 309 -2.11 2.92 -30.00
CA HIS A 309 -2.01 1.89 -31.03
C HIS A 309 -0.92 0.87 -30.68
N PHE A 310 -1.05 -0.38 -31.15
CA PHE A 310 -0.15 -1.47 -30.77
C PHE A 310 1.33 -1.13 -31.02
N THR A 311 1.65 -0.50 -32.15
CA THR A 311 3.04 -0.13 -32.50
C THR A 311 3.63 0.89 -31.53
N ILE A 312 2.80 1.83 -31.04
CA ILE A 312 3.22 2.82 -30.05
C ILE A 312 3.38 2.14 -28.69
N TRP A 313 2.45 1.26 -28.33
CA TRP A 313 2.52 0.46 -27.10
C TRP A 313 3.82 -0.33 -27.01
N ASP A 314 4.20 -1.05 -28.07
CA ASP A 314 5.45 -1.81 -28.11
C ASP A 314 6.69 -0.92 -27.92
N LYS A 315 6.69 0.29 -28.50
CA LYS A 315 7.78 1.26 -28.32
C LYS A 315 7.85 1.80 -26.90
N LEU A 316 6.70 2.03 -26.25
CA LEU A 316 6.67 2.42 -24.85
C LEU A 316 7.11 1.26 -23.94
N LEU A 317 6.75 0.02 -24.27
CA LEU A 317 7.20 -1.17 -23.57
C LEU A 317 8.72 -1.35 -23.66
N GLU A 318 9.32 -1.17 -24.84
CA GLU A 318 10.78 -1.18 -25.02
C GLU A 318 11.48 -0.18 -24.07
N ARG A 319 10.91 1.03 -23.91
CA ARG A 319 11.42 2.04 -22.97
C ARG A 319 11.25 1.62 -21.52
N SER A 320 10.09 1.06 -21.18
CA SER A 320 9.74 0.67 -19.80
C SER A 320 10.57 -0.49 -19.23
N ARG A 321 11.29 -1.23 -20.08
CA ARG A 321 12.21 -2.32 -19.66
C ARG A 321 13.56 -1.81 -19.16
N LYS A 322 13.87 -0.53 -19.36
CA LYS A 322 15.13 0.06 -18.91
C LYS A 322 15.01 0.41 -17.44
N MET A 323 16.00 -0.04 -16.66
CA MET A 323 16.06 0.23 -15.23
C MET A 323 15.98 1.74 -14.96
N LEU A 324 14.99 2.12 -14.16
CA LEU A 324 14.81 3.51 -13.75
C LEU A 324 15.61 3.77 -12.48
N LYS A 325 16.59 4.67 -12.61
CA LYS A 325 17.29 5.27 -11.48
C LYS A 325 16.42 6.41 -10.93
N SER A 326 15.49 6.09 -10.05
CA SER A 326 14.92 7.14 -9.19
C SER A 326 16.05 7.66 -8.29
N LYS A 327 16.15 8.98 -8.11
CA LYS A 327 17.00 9.56 -7.07
C LYS A 327 16.44 9.00 -5.75
N MET A 328 17.11 8.02 -5.16
CA MET A 328 16.86 7.66 -3.77
C MET A 328 16.97 8.96 -2.98
N ALA A 329 15.86 9.47 -2.47
CA ALA A 329 15.90 10.42 -1.38
C ALA A 329 16.75 9.75 -0.28
N ASN A 330 17.78 10.47 0.16
CA ASN A 330 18.87 9.98 0.99
C ASN A 330 18.39 9.12 2.17
N LEU A 331 18.59 7.80 2.09
CA LEU A 331 18.69 6.93 3.27
C LEU A 331 20.03 7.13 4.04
N ARG A 332 20.65 8.32 3.92
CA ARG A 332 22.00 8.62 4.44
C ARG A 332 22.02 9.26 5.84
N SER A 333 20.92 9.28 6.59
CA SER A 333 20.93 9.82 7.97
C SER A 333 20.93 8.78 9.08
N LEU A 334 21.16 7.49 8.80
CA LEU A 334 21.24 6.41 9.80
C LEU A 334 22.68 5.93 10.05
N GLY A 335 23.63 6.84 10.04
CA GLY A 335 25.02 6.57 10.38
C GLY A 335 25.70 7.82 10.89
N ASN A 336 25.40 8.17 12.13
CA ASN A 336 26.33 8.76 13.12
C ASN A 336 25.72 8.63 14.51
#